data_AF-A0A1Y4R5U4-F1
#
_entry.id   AF-A0A1Y4R5U4-F1
#
_cell.length_a   1.000
_cell.length_b   1.000
_cell.length_c   1.000
_cell.angle_alpha   90.00
_cell.angle_beta   90.00
_cell.angle_gamma   90.00
#
_symmetry.space_group_name_H-M   'P 1'
#
loop_
_entity.id
_entity.type
_entity.pdbx_description
1 polymer ?
#
loop_
_entity_poly.entity_id
_entity_poly.type
_entity_poly.pdbx_seq_one_letter_code
_entity_poly.pdbx_strand_id
1 'polypeptide(L)'
;MKKIVIGLIAAFFFIGIYFYVTGQRASVLEKELATDIFHEIPQKPLEDILHQDMTQESVDEVWLRISELCDYGYDLDQLNEYQRNFWLVFHFLGETGSGGIEQFFYNGYEFVESTLHTLQTLKLNDSYQYLKNAHEIVEMYSDPKMSEQLNKIDEYYYNDVEEECYHFLIQYLQEYKDEFIEK
;
A
#
# COMPACT_ATOMS: atom_id res chain seq x y z
N MET A 1 -7.90 -21.03 -5.92
CA MET A 1 -6.89 -19.96 -5.75
C MET A 1 -7.49 -18.58 -5.99
N LYS A 2 -8.04 -18.25 -7.17
CA LYS A 2 -8.76 -16.97 -7.44
C LYS A 2 -9.80 -16.52 -6.38
N LYS A 3 -10.54 -17.45 -5.76
CA LYS A 3 -11.60 -17.13 -4.77
C LYS A 3 -11.08 -16.82 -3.36
N ILE A 4 -9.85 -17.21 -3.05
CA ILE A 4 -9.30 -17.09 -1.69
C ILE A 4 -8.65 -15.73 -1.52
N VAL A 5 -7.88 -15.26 -2.51
CA VAL A 5 -7.25 -13.92 -2.51
C VAL A 5 -8.31 -12.81 -2.57
N ILE A 6 -9.30 -12.94 -3.46
CA ILE A 6 -10.46 -12.02 -3.51
C ILE A 6 -11.27 -12.06 -2.21
N GLY A 7 -11.32 -13.22 -1.53
CA GLY A 7 -12.01 -13.38 -0.25
C GLY A 7 -11.29 -12.70 0.92
N LEU A 8 -9.95 -12.67 0.89
CA LEU A 8 -9.12 -12.01 1.90
C LEU A 8 -9.13 -10.49 1.74
N ILE A 9 -9.02 -9.99 0.51
CA ILE A 9 -9.20 -8.55 0.20
C ILE A 9 -10.61 -8.09 0.62
N ALA A 10 -11.64 -8.91 0.38
CA ALA A 10 -12.99 -8.63 0.86
C ALA A 10 -13.11 -8.69 2.41
N ALA A 11 -12.36 -9.54 3.10
CA ALA A 11 -12.36 -9.59 4.57
C ALA A 11 -11.75 -8.32 5.17
N PHE A 12 -10.68 -7.77 4.59
CA PHE A 12 -10.16 -6.45 4.94
C PHE A 12 -11.15 -5.32 4.63
N PHE A 13 -11.92 -5.44 3.53
CA PHE A 13 -13.03 -4.54 3.21
C PHE A 13 -14.10 -4.53 4.32
N PHE A 14 -14.45 -5.69 4.89
CA PHE A 14 -15.43 -5.76 6.00
C PHE A 14 -14.87 -5.28 7.34
N ILE A 15 -13.58 -5.48 7.61
CA ILE A 15 -12.90 -4.98 8.81
C ILE A 15 -12.79 -3.45 8.73
N GLY A 16 -12.36 -2.91 7.59
CA GLY A 16 -12.33 -1.47 7.32
C GLY A 16 -13.72 -0.82 7.39
N ILE A 17 -14.76 -1.43 6.80
CA ILE A 17 -16.15 -0.96 6.92
C ILE A 17 -16.65 -1.01 8.37
N TYR A 18 -16.33 -2.07 9.13
CA TYR A 18 -16.73 -2.18 10.53
C TYR A 18 -16.14 -1.05 11.38
N PHE A 19 -14.87 -0.69 11.16
CA PHE A 19 -14.23 0.41 11.87
C PHE A 19 -14.66 1.80 11.35
N TYR A 20 -14.87 1.96 10.05
CA TYR A 20 -15.48 3.15 9.45
C TYR A 20 -16.87 3.45 10.02
N VAL A 21 -17.70 2.42 10.22
CA VAL A 21 -19.04 2.54 10.80
C VAL A 21 -19.00 2.80 12.31
N THR A 22 -17.97 2.35 13.02
CA THR A 22 -17.89 2.43 14.49
C THR A 22 -17.01 3.57 15.02
N GLY A 23 -16.22 4.23 14.17
CA GLY A 23 -15.36 5.37 14.54
C GLY A 23 -14.26 5.02 15.52
N GLN A 24 -13.88 3.74 15.63
CA GLN A 24 -12.81 3.29 16.52
C GLN A 24 -11.46 3.37 15.82
N ARG A 25 -10.46 3.91 16.54
CA ARG A 25 -9.05 3.91 16.11
C ARG A 25 -8.50 2.48 16.09
N ALA A 26 -7.64 2.24 15.12
CA ALA A 26 -6.90 1.01 14.98
C ALA A 26 -6.28 0.53 16.30
N SER A 27 -6.65 -0.66 16.76
CA SER A 27 -6.31 -1.17 18.11
C SER A 27 -5.26 -2.30 18.08
N VAL A 28 -4.62 -2.59 19.22
CA VAL A 28 -3.71 -3.76 19.42
C VAL A 28 -4.33 -5.07 18.91
N LEU A 29 -5.66 -5.19 18.95
CA LEU A 29 -6.40 -6.33 18.46
C LEU A 29 -6.34 -6.48 16.92
N GLU A 30 -6.23 -5.38 16.18
CA GLU A 30 -6.09 -5.42 14.72
C GLU A 30 -4.72 -5.92 14.30
N LYS A 31 -3.68 -5.56 15.06
CA LYS A 31 -2.34 -6.09 14.87
C LYS A 31 -2.32 -7.60 15.08
N GLU A 32 -2.83 -8.08 16.22
CA GLU A 32 -2.92 -9.52 16.51
C GLU A 32 -3.75 -10.26 15.46
N LEU A 33 -4.92 -9.72 15.07
CA LEU A 33 -5.80 -10.34 14.08
C LEU A 33 -5.19 -10.39 12.68
N ALA A 34 -4.54 -9.31 12.22
CA ALA A 34 -3.86 -9.28 10.94
C ALA A 34 -2.70 -10.29 10.93
N THR A 35 -1.85 -10.26 11.97
CA THR A 35 -0.72 -11.19 12.11
C THR A 35 -1.16 -12.65 12.11
N ASP A 36 -2.23 -13.00 12.83
CA ASP A 36 -2.75 -14.38 12.89
C ASP A 36 -3.31 -14.85 11.55
N ILE A 37 -4.08 -14.01 10.85
CA ILE A 37 -4.68 -14.37 9.55
C ILE A 37 -3.60 -14.58 8.47
N PHE A 38 -2.57 -13.75 8.43
CA PHE A 38 -1.53 -13.86 7.40
C PHE A 38 -0.54 -15.00 7.67
N HIS A 39 -0.26 -15.34 8.93
CA HIS A 39 0.57 -16.50 9.29
C HIS A 39 -0.07 -17.84 8.90
N GLU A 40 -1.41 -17.92 8.85
CA GLU A 40 -2.11 -19.16 8.49
C GLU A 40 -2.13 -19.45 6.98
N ILE A 41 -1.76 -18.48 6.13
CA ILE A 41 -1.71 -18.67 4.68
C ILE A 41 -0.39 -19.36 4.32
N PRO A 42 -0.39 -20.51 3.61
CA PRO A 42 0.84 -21.10 3.11
C PRO A 42 1.47 -20.16 2.08
N GLN A 43 2.55 -19.49 2.47
CA GLN A 43 3.20 -18.52 1.61
C GLN A 43 4.48 -19.11 1.01
N LYS A 44 4.76 -18.82 -0.26
CA LYS A 44 6.00 -19.22 -0.94
C LYS A 44 7.18 -18.40 -0.40
N PRO A 45 8.40 -18.95 -0.31
CA PRO A 45 9.61 -18.17 -0.03
C PRO A 45 9.74 -16.96 -0.99
N LEU A 46 10.26 -15.83 -0.50
CA LEU A 46 10.44 -14.63 -1.31
C LEU A 46 11.29 -14.89 -2.57
N GLU A 47 12.36 -15.67 -2.43
CA GLU A 47 13.23 -16.09 -3.53
C GLU A 47 12.47 -16.87 -4.62
N ASP A 48 11.56 -17.77 -4.22
CA ASP A 48 10.76 -18.55 -5.17
C ASP A 48 9.78 -17.65 -5.93
N ILE A 49 9.23 -16.62 -5.27
CA ILE A 49 8.36 -15.62 -5.90
C ILE A 49 9.17 -14.82 -6.91
N LEU A 50 10.34 -14.31 -6.55
CA LEU A 50 11.17 -13.44 -7.40
C LEU A 50 11.78 -14.14 -8.63
N HIS A 51 11.87 -15.48 -8.62
CA HIS A 51 12.35 -16.27 -9.77
C HIS A 51 11.26 -16.62 -10.79
N GLN A 52 9.99 -16.29 -10.52
CA GLN A 52 8.90 -16.47 -11.48
C GLN A 52 8.72 -15.22 -12.38
N ASP A 53 7.94 -15.35 -13.45
CA ASP A 53 7.56 -14.17 -14.26
C ASP A 53 6.76 -13.19 -13.39
N MET A 54 7.23 -11.94 -13.28
CA MET A 54 6.56 -10.92 -12.47
C MET A 54 5.22 -10.53 -13.09
N THR A 55 4.16 -10.67 -12.29
CA THR A 55 2.79 -10.27 -12.57
C THR A 55 2.24 -9.47 -11.40
N GLN A 56 1.05 -8.87 -11.53
CA GLN A 56 0.38 -8.23 -10.38
C GLN A 56 0.20 -9.20 -9.19
N GLU A 57 -0.14 -10.46 -9.44
CA GLU A 57 -0.25 -11.49 -8.38
C GLU A 57 1.11 -11.72 -7.69
N SER A 58 2.21 -11.69 -8.44
CA SER A 58 3.56 -11.78 -7.87
C SER A 58 3.89 -10.56 -7.01
N VAL A 59 3.48 -9.37 -7.42
CA VAL A 59 3.68 -8.13 -6.64
C VAL A 59 2.96 -8.23 -5.30
N ASP A 60 1.71 -8.70 -5.28
CA ASP A 60 0.94 -8.90 -4.05
C ASP A 60 1.62 -9.94 -3.12
N GLU A 61 2.13 -11.04 -3.69
CA GLU A 61 2.89 -12.06 -2.95
C GLU A 61 4.18 -11.48 -2.34
N VAL A 62 4.92 -10.63 -3.07
CA VAL A 62 6.12 -9.96 -2.55
C VAL A 62 5.76 -8.97 -1.45
N TRP A 63 4.69 -8.20 -1.59
CA TRP A 63 4.24 -7.26 -0.57
C TRP A 63 3.94 -7.94 0.77
N LEU A 64 3.30 -9.11 0.75
CA LEU A 64 3.08 -9.88 1.97
C LEU A 64 4.40 -10.21 2.67
N ARG A 65 5.41 -10.67 1.91
CA ARG A 65 6.73 -11.02 2.47
C ARG A 65 7.49 -9.82 3.00
N ILE A 66 7.49 -8.71 2.28
CA ILE A 66 8.15 -7.49 2.74
C ILE A 66 7.42 -6.91 3.96
N SER A 67 6.10 -6.98 4.00
CA SER A 67 5.32 -6.55 5.16
C SER A 67 5.62 -7.38 6.41
N GLU A 68 5.81 -8.70 6.30
CA GLU A 68 6.24 -9.52 7.43
C GLU A 68 7.60 -9.09 8.00
N LEU A 69 8.54 -8.68 7.13
CA LEU A 69 9.86 -8.21 7.56
C LEU A 69 9.80 -6.92 8.37
N CYS A 70 8.85 -6.03 8.07
CA CYS A 70 8.69 -4.74 8.75
C CYS A 70 7.52 -4.69 9.73
N ASP A 71 7.03 -5.85 10.18
CA ASP A 71 5.87 -5.96 11.08
C ASP A 71 4.69 -5.13 10.53
N TYR A 72 4.33 -5.35 9.27
CA TYR A 72 3.23 -4.68 8.55
C TYR A 72 3.27 -3.15 8.62
N GLY A 73 4.46 -2.56 8.60
CA GLY A 73 4.69 -1.12 8.63
C GLY A 73 5.08 -0.56 10.00
N TYR A 74 5.01 -1.37 11.08
CA TYR A 74 5.40 -0.93 12.41
C TYR A 74 6.93 -0.75 12.60
N ASP A 75 7.76 -1.42 11.78
CA ASP A 75 9.22 -1.33 11.85
C ASP A 75 9.86 -1.32 10.44
N LEU A 76 9.69 -0.21 9.71
CA LEU A 76 10.30 -0.03 8.39
C LEU A 76 11.84 -0.03 8.43
N ASP A 77 12.46 0.14 9.59
CA ASP A 77 13.93 0.12 9.74
C ASP A 77 14.53 -1.28 9.57
N GLN A 78 13.71 -2.32 9.57
CA GLN A 78 14.10 -3.67 9.15
C GLN A 78 14.30 -3.81 7.64
N LEU A 79 13.77 -2.87 6.85
CA LEU A 79 13.84 -2.91 5.39
C LEU A 79 15.08 -2.15 4.89
N ASN A 80 15.74 -2.72 3.88
CA ASN A 80 16.70 -1.96 3.09
C ASN A 80 15.97 -0.91 2.21
N GLU A 81 16.73 -0.06 1.53
CA GLU A 81 16.18 1.03 0.72
C GLU A 81 15.22 0.54 -0.38
N TYR A 82 15.55 -0.56 -1.08
CA TYR A 82 14.74 -1.10 -2.16
C TYR A 82 13.42 -1.67 -1.65
N GLN A 83 13.48 -2.45 -0.58
CA GLN A 83 12.31 -3.02 0.07
C GLN A 83 11.40 -1.93 0.63
N ARG A 84 11.97 -0.89 1.25
CA ARG A 84 11.22 0.25 1.79
C ARG A 84 10.52 1.03 0.68
N ASN A 85 11.22 1.34 -0.40
CA ASN A 85 10.65 2.04 -1.54
C ASN A 85 9.48 1.26 -2.15
N PHE A 86 9.65 -0.04 -2.36
CA PHE A 86 8.58 -0.91 -2.82
C PHE A 86 7.39 -0.93 -1.86
N TRP A 87 7.64 -1.07 -0.55
CA TRP A 87 6.58 -1.14 0.45
C TRP A 87 5.76 0.16 0.50
N LEU A 88 6.42 1.32 0.47
CA LEU A 88 5.75 2.64 0.49
C LEU A 88 4.87 2.85 -0.75
N VAL A 89 5.36 2.47 -1.93
CA VAL A 89 4.59 2.59 -3.19
C VAL A 89 3.41 1.62 -3.18
N PHE A 90 3.60 0.36 -2.78
CA PHE A 90 2.51 -0.61 -2.71
C PHE A 90 1.47 -0.23 -1.66
N HIS A 91 1.89 0.20 -0.46
CA HIS A 91 0.97 0.62 0.59
C HIS A 91 0.12 1.80 0.13
N PHE A 92 0.74 2.82 -0.48
CA PHE A 92 0.03 3.93 -1.10
C PHE A 92 -1.03 3.44 -2.11
N LEU A 93 -0.61 2.65 -3.09
CA LEU A 93 -1.47 2.07 -4.12
C LEU A 93 -2.66 1.29 -3.52
N GLY A 94 -2.40 0.41 -2.55
CA GLY A 94 -3.39 -0.45 -1.93
C GLY A 94 -4.45 0.32 -1.14
N GLU A 95 -4.05 1.34 -0.37
CA GLU A 95 -4.98 2.18 0.37
C GLU A 95 -5.83 3.04 -0.58
N THR A 96 -5.20 3.68 -1.58
CA THR A 96 -5.91 4.51 -2.54
C THR A 96 -6.87 3.70 -3.42
N GLY A 97 -6.48 2.50 -3.84
CA GLY A 97 -7.34 1.62 -4.64
C GLY A 97 -8.54 1.07 -3.88
N SER A 98 -8.45 1.00 -2.55
CA SER A 98 -9.49 0.42 -1.70
C SER A 98 -10.55 1.45 -1.25
N GLY A 99 -10.12 2.66 -0.91
CA GLY A 99 -11.01 3.69 -0.35
C GLY A 99 -10.63 5.12 -0.71
N GLY A 100 -9.84 5.29 -1.76
CA GLY A 100 -9.36 6.60 -2.19
C GLY A 100 -8.26 7.17 -1.30
N ILE A 101 -7.83 8.38 -1.62
CA ILE A 101 -6.75 9.05 -0.90
C ILE A 101 -7.10 9.35 0.57
N GLU A 102 -8.39 9.47 0.88
CA GLU A 102 -8.86 9.64 2.25
C GLU A 102 -8.54 8.39 3.11
N GLN A 103 -8.64 7.18 2.54
CA GLN A 103 -8.25 5.97 3.24
C GLN A 103 -6.74 5.92 3.50
N PHE A 104 -5.92 6.34 2.54
CA PHE A 104 -4.46 6.44 2.74
C PHE A 104 -4.10 7.41 3.87
N PHE A 105 -4.76 8.58 3.95
CA PHE A 105 -4.53 9.48 5.08
C PHE A 105 -5.02 8.90 6.41
N TYR A 106 -6.12 8.16 6.42
CA TYR A 106 -6.62 7.57 7.67
C TYR A 106 -5.71 6.46 8.21
N ASN A 107 -5.24 5.55 7.33
CA ASN A 107 -4.44 4.39 7.71
C ASN A 107 -2.93 4.64 7.71
N GLY A 108 -2.46 5.60 6.93
CA GLY A 108 -1.04 5.78 6.61
C GLY A 108 -0.55 7.23 6.71
N TYR A 109 -1.20 8.09 7.51
CA TYR A 109 -0.80 9.50 7.65
C TYR A 109 0.69 9.68 7.96
N GLU A 110 1.25 8.80 8.79
CA GLU A 110 2.66 8.82 9.18
C GLU A 110 3.63 8.53 8.02
N PHE A 111 3.14 7.92 6.94
CA PHE A 111 3.93 7.60 5.76
C PHE A 111 3.87 8.68 4.68
N VAL A 112 2.99 9.68 4.77
CA VAL A 112 2.75 10.68 3.71
C VAL A 112 4.04 11.32 3.20
N GLU A 113 4.88 11.85 4.09
CA GLU A 113 6.13 12.52 3.71
C GLU A 113 7.13 11.54 3.09
N SER A 114 7.23 10.33 3.65
CA SER A 114 8.12 9.28 3.12
C SER A 114 7.67 8.84 1.73
N THR A 115 6.36 8.63 1.54
CA THR A 115 5.77 8.27 0.25
C THR A 115 5.96 9.40 -0.77
N LEU A 116 5.72 10.67 -0.42
CA LEU A 116 6.00 11.80 -1.32
C LEU A 116 7.46 11.82 -1.77
N HIS A 117 8.40 11.65 -0.84
CA HIS A 117 9.83 11.61 -1.15
C HIS A 117 10.19 10.43 -2.06
N THR A 118 9.66 9.24 -1.78
CA THR A 118 9.88 8.03 -2.58
C THR A 118 9.30 8.19 -3.99
N LEU A 119 8.05 8.64 -4.13
CA LEU A 119 7.42 8.87 -5.45
C LEU A 119 8.22 9.89 -6.28
N GLN A 120 8.70 10.97 -5.66
CA GLN A 120 9.54 11.96 -6.32
C GLN A 120 10.88 11.38 -6.77
N THR A 121 11.54 10.61 -5.90
CA THR A 121 12.86 10.00 -6.15
C THR A 121 12.78 8.97 -7.28
N LEU A 122 11.72 8.17 -7.30
CA LEU A 122 11.45 7.14 -8.31
C LEU A 122 10.83 7.71 -9.60
N LYS A 123 10.50 9.02 -9.62
CA LYS A 123 9.91 9.74 -10.75
C LYS A 123 8.53 9.21 -11.16
N LEU A 124 7.74 8.76 -10.18
CA LEU A 124 6.33 8.42 -10.33
C LEU A 124 5.52 9.72 -10.28
N ASN A 125 5.46 10.41 -11.42
CA ASN A 125 5.02 11.81 -11.47
C ASN A 125 3.53 11.93 -11.25
N ASP A 126 2.72 11.01 -11.81
CA ASP A 126 1.27 11.08 -11.66
C ASP A 126 0.89 10.79 -10.21
N SER A 127 1.45 9.74 -9.64
CA SER A 127 1.34 9.39 -8.23
C SER A 127 1.81 10.51 -7.30
N TYR A 128 2.95 11.13 -7.59
CA TYR A 128 3.50 12.24 -6.80
C TYR A 128 2.58 13.46 -6.83
N GLN A 129 2.13 13.90 -8.00
CA GLN A 129 1.21 15.04 -8.11
C GLN A 129 -0.11 14.74 -7.41
N TYR A 130 -0.59 13.51 -7.52
CA TYR A 130 -1.81 13.07 -6.87
C TYR A 130 -1.73 13.21 -5.34
N LEU A 131 -0.74 12.57 -4.71
CA LEU A 131 -0.56 12.65 -3.26
C LEU A 131 -0.26 14.07 -2.80
N LYS A 132 0.55 14.83 -3.56
CA LYS A 132 0.89 16.20 -3.21
C LYS A 132 -0.35 17.10 -3.19
N ASN A 133 -1.18 17.04 -4.23
CA ASN A 133 -2.41 17.84 -4.31
C ASN A 133 -3.38 17.47 -3.18
N ALA A 134 -3.48 16.17 -2.87
CA ALA A 134 -4.29 15.70 -1.76
C ALA A 134 -3.79 16.23 -0.40
N HIS A 135 -2.46 16.23 -0.20
CA HIS A 135 -1.87 16.72 1.03
C HIS A 135 -2.13 18.23 1.22
N GLU A 136 -2.01 19.03 0.16
CA GLU A 136 -2.37 20.46 0.17
C GLU A 136 -3.86 20.68 0.50
N ILE A 137 -4.77 19.80 0.04
CA ILE A 137 -6.21 19.88 0.38
C ILE A 137 -6.44 19.68 1.88
N VAL A 138 -5.77 18.70 2.50
CA VAL A 138 -5.90 18.41 3.94
C VAL A 138 -5.46 19.62 4.78
N GLU A 139 -4.40 20.32 4.36
CA GLU A 139 -3.94 21.52 5.07
C GLU A 139 -4.90 22.73 4.94
N MET A 140 -5.64 22.82 3.81
CA MET A 140 -6.47 23.98 3.50
C MET A 140 -7.92 23.89 3.98
N TYR A 141 -8.48 22.69 4.12
CA TYR A 141 -9.91 22.50 4.32
C TYR A 141 -10.24 21.77 5.63
N SER A 142 -11.43 22.05 6.17
CA SER A 142 -12.04 21.30 7.27
C SER A 142 -12.81 20.08 6.78
N ASP A 143 -12.91 19.02 7.61
CA ASP A 143 -13.49 17.70 7.32
C ASP A 143 -14.61 17.62 6.25
N PRO A 144 -15.77 18.28 6.36
CA PRO A 144 -16.84 18.07 5.37
C PRO A 144 -16.49 18.64 3.99
N LYS A 145 -15.68 19.69 3.91
CA LYS A 145 -15.20 20.25 2.64
C LYS A 145 -13.98 19.52 2.12
N MET A 146 -13.10 19.07 3.02
CA MET A 146 -11.91 18.30 2.71
C MET A 146 -12.28 17.01 1.96
N SER A 147 -13.19 16.20 2.53
CA SER A 147 -13.61 14.94 1.91
C SER A 147 -14.23 15.17 0.51
N GLU A 148 -15.02 16.22 0.32
CA GLU A 148 -15.58 16.55 -1.01
C GLU A 148 -14.48 16.91 -2.03
N GLN A 149 -13.41 17.57 -1.61
CA GLN A 149 -12.29 17.90 -2.51
C GLN A 149 -11.41 16.69 -2.80
N LEU A 150 -11.16 15.83 -1.81
CA LEU A 150 -10.40 14.59 -1.99
C LEU A 150 -11.11 13.65 -2.98
N ASN A 151 -12.42 13.45 -2.82
CA ASN A 151 -13.21 12.63 -3.74
C ASN A 151 -13.16 13.12 -5.21
N LYS A 152 -12.95 14.42 -5.45
CA LYS A 152 -12.83 14.96 -6.82
C LYS A 152 -11.52 14.61 -7.48
N ILE A 153 -10.45 14.43 -6.70
CA ILE A 153 -9.14 14.07 -7.22
C ILE A 153 -8.95 12.55 -7.32
N ASP A 154 -9.75 11.74 -6.63
CA ASP A 154 -9.73 10.27 -6.77
C ASP A 154 -10.02 9.82 -8.22
N GLU A 155 -10.72 10.61 -9.04
CA GLU A 155 -10.85 10.30 -10.48
C GLU A 155 -9.49 10.25 -11.21
N TYR A 156 -8.51 11.06 -10.78
CA TYR A 156 -7.16 11.04 -11.33
C TYR A 156 -6.42 9.74 -11.00
N TYR A 157 -6.71 9.14 -9.84
CA TYR A 157 -6.11 7.87 -9.46
C TYR A 157 -6.42 6.76 -10.47
N TYR A 158 -7.70 6.60 -10.82
CA TYR A 158 -8.15 5.52 -11.70
C TYR A 158 -7.75 5.72 -13.17
N ASN A 159 -7.40 6.94 -13.57
CA ASN A 159 -6.99 7.23 -14.93
C ASN A 159 -5.48 6.99 -15.14
N ASP A 160 -4.66 7.37 -14.16
CA ASP A 160 -3.21 7.46 -14.38
C ASP A 160 -2.38 6.78 -13.27
N VAL A 161 -2.73 6.96 -11.99
CA VAL A 161 -1.91 6.51 -10.84
C VAL A 161 -1.86 5.00 -10.68
N GLU A 162 -3.02 4.32 -10.82
CA GLU A 162 -3.09 2.87 -10.65
C GLU A 162 -2.20 2.13 -11.66
N GLU A 163 -2.26 2.54 -12.92
CA GLU A 163 -1.44 1.97 -13.99
C GLU A 163 0.05 2.29 -13.78
N GLU A 164 0.39 3.55 -13.47
CA GLU A 164 1.78 3.97 -13.22
C GLU A 164 2.42 3.12 -12.11
N CYS A 165 1.73 2.98 -10.98
CA CYS A 165 2.25 2.25 -9.82
C CYS A 165 2.38 0.75 -10.09
N TYR A 166 1.37 0.08 -10.66
CA TYR A 166 1.48 -1.35 -10.96
C TYR A 166 2.56 -1.66 -11.99
N HIS A 167 2.67 -0.84 -13.05
CA HIS A 167 3.71 -0.99 -14.05
C HIS A 167 5.09 -0.84 -13.40
N PHE A 168 5.27 0.21 -12.59
CA PHE A 168 6.50 0.43 -11.85
C PHE A 168 6.85 -0.75 -10.95
N LEU A 169 5.92 -1.23 -10.11
CA LEU A 169 6.19 -2.29 -9.14
C LEU A 169 6.65 -3.59 -9.82
N ILE A 170 6.04 -3.96 -10.95
CA ILE A 170 6.47 -5.12 -11.74
C ILE A 170 7.90 -4.93 -12.26
N GLN A 171 8.19 -3.78 -12.87
CA GLN A 171 9.53 -3.50 -13.40
C GLN A 171 10.58 -3.42 -12.29
N TYR A 172 10.23 -2.81 -11.16
CA TYR A 172 11.10 -2.63 -10.01
C TYR A 172 11.55 -3.97 -9.44
N LEU A 173 10.62 -4.91 -9.27
CA LEU A 173 10.94 -6.26 -8.81
C LEU A 173 11.78 -7.04 -9.83
N GLN A 174 11.55 -6.86 -11.13
CA GLN A 174 12.36 -7.50 -12.18
C GLN A 174 13.80 -6.98 -12.20
N GLU A 175 13.98 -5.67 -12.03
CA GLU A 175 15.29 -5.01 -12.09
C GLU A 175 16.12 -5.24 -10.82
N TYR A 176 15.48 -5.20 -9.65
CA TYR A 176 16.15 -5.21 -8.35
C TYR A 176 15.93 -6.48 -7.52
N LYS A 177 15.56 -7.60 -8.15
CA LYS A 177 15.27 -8.87 -7.44
C LYS A 177 16.33 -9.28 -6.40
N ASP A 178 17.61 -9.07 -6.68
CA ASP A 178 18.70 -9.52 -5.82
C ASP A 178 18.75 -8.66 -4.53
N GLU A 179 18.42 -7.37 -4.64
CA GLU A 179 18.32 -6.44 -3.51
C GLU A 179 17.16 -6.80 -2.55
N PHE A 180 16.20 -7.61 -2.98
CA PHE A 180 15.11 -8.08 -2.12
C PHE A 180 15.48 -9.33 -1.32
N ILE A 181 16.53 -10.05 -1.74
CA ILE A 181 17.00 -11.28 -1.12
C ILE A 181 18.21 -11.01 -0.20
N GLU A 182 19.04 -10.03 -0.54
CA GLU A 182 20.23 -9.68 0.24
C GLU A 182 19.89 -8.87 1.51
N LYS A 183 20.50 -9.26 2.64
CA LYS A 183 20.48 -8.54 3.92
C LYS A 183 21.89 -8.18 4.35
#